data_AF-A0A3N5UVU0-F1
#
_entry.id   AF-A0A3N5UVU0-F1
#
_cell.length_a   1.000
_cell.length_b   1.000
_cell.length_c   1.000
_cell.angle_alpha   90.00
_cell.angle_beta   90.00
_cell.angle_gamma   90.00
#
_symmetry.space_group_name_H-M   'P 1'
#
loop_
_entity.id
_entity.type
_entity.pdbx_description
1 polymer ?
#
loop_
_entity_poly.entity_id
_entity_poly.type
_entity_poly.pdbx_seq_one_letter_code
_entity_poly.pdbx_strand_id
1 'polypeptide(L)'
;MPPAINDVFSLFGFLIRFFGFLLAGYGLGRFVFDNYKMSEWQVRIALALGFFGLLVGLTAYASPGSSGAFALGSGIALTYVLIPRKAANEEENKPAG
;
A
#
# COMPACT_ATOMS: atom_id res chain seq x y z
N MET A 1 -5.65 -18.69 -30.20
CA MET A 1 -4.53 -19.30 -29.45
C MET A 1 -5.09 -20.42 -28.58
N PRO A 2 -4.34 -21.51 -28.31
CA PRO A 2 -4.78 -22.56 -27.40
C PRO A 2 -5.30 -21.96 -26.08
N PRO A 3 -6.46 -22.40 -25.56
CA PRO A 3 -7.12 -21.77 -24.40
C PRO A 3 -6.21 -21.71 -23.17
N ALA A 4 -5.41 -22.76 -22.94
CA ALA A 4 -4.45 -22.81 -21.84
C ALA A 4 -3.37 -21.70 -21.89
N ILE A 5 -2.95 -21.26 -23.08
CA ILE A 5 -1.95 -20.20 -23.23
C ILE A 5 -2.58 -18.84 -22.84
N ASN A 6 -3.83 -18.61 -23.22
CA ASN A 6 -4.55 -17.38 -22.89
C ASN A 6 -4.76 -17.25 -21.37
N ASP A 7 -5.11 -18.36 -20.71
CA ASP A 7 -5.29 -18.38 -19.26
C ASP A 7 -4.00 -18.03 -18.51
N VAL A 8 -2.86 -18.59 -18.94
CA VAL A 8 -1.55 -18.28 -18.36
C VAL A 8 -1.20 -16.81 -18.53
N PHE A 9 -1.37 -16.24 -19.73
CA PHE A 9 -1.12 -14.81 -19.95
C PHE A 9 -2.07 -13.90 -19.14
N SER A 10 -3.34 -14.29 -19.01
CA SER A 10 -4.30 -13.55 -18.20
C SER A 10 -3.95 -13.56 -16.71
N LEU A 11 -3.45 -14.70 -16.20
CA LEU A 11 -2.98 -14.85 -14.84
C LEU A 11 -1.76 -13.96 -14.59
N PHE A 12 -0.75 -14.01 -15.47
CA PHE A 12 0.42 -13.13 -15.35
C PHE A 12 0.04 -11.65 -15.43
N GLY A 13 -0.88 -11.27 -16.32
CA GLY A 13 -1.41 -9.91 -16.38
C GLY A 13 -2.09 -9.48 -15.09
N PHE A 14 -2.87 -10.38 -14.48
CA PHE A 14 -3.48 -10.15 -13.18
C PHE A 14 -2.45 -10.00 -12.07
N LEU A 15 -1.43 -10.88 -11.99
CA LEU A 15 -0.36 -10.80 -10.99
C LEU A 15 0.43 -9.48 -11.10
N ILE A 16 0.81 -9.07 -12.31
CA ILE A 16 1.51 -7.80 -12.52
C ILE A 16 0.66 -6.63 -12.05
N ARG A 17 -0.64 -6.63 -12.40
CA ARG A 17 -1.58 -5.61 -11.94
C ARG A 17 -1.71 -5.63 -10.42
N PHE A 18 -1.86 -6.80 -9.82
CA PHE A 18 -1.95 -6.98 -8.37
C PHE A 18 -0.72 -6.39 -7.66
N PHE A 19 0.48 -6.75 -8.09
CA PHE A 19 1.71 -6.21 -7.51
C PHE A 19 1.86 -4.71 -7.74
N GLY A 20 1.47 -4.20 -8.91
CA GLY A 20 1.46 -2.77 -9.19
C GLY A 20 0.56 -2.00 -8.22
N PHE A 21 -0.66 -2.49 -7.98
CA PHE A 21 -1.59 -1.89 -7.03
C PHE A 21 -1.13 -2.05 -5.57
N LEU A 22 -0.49 -3.17 -5.23
CA LEU A 22 0.07 -3.39 -3.90
C LEU A 22 1.19 -2.40 -3.58
N LEU A 23 2.14 -2.23 -4.51
CA LEU A 23 3.23 -1.25 -4.38
C LEU A 23 2.70 0.19 -4.38
N ALA A 24 1.73 0.50 -5.25
CA ALA A 24 1.09 1.80 -5.26
C ALA A 24 0.35 2.10 -3.95
N GLY A 25 -0.37 1.12 -3.40
CA GLY A 25 -1.06 1.21 -2.11
C GLY A 25 -0.08 1.43 -0.96
N TYR A 26 1.04 0.71 -0.95
CA TYR A 26 2.10 0.90 0.03
C TYR A 26 2.73 2.29 -0.05
N GLY A 27 3.11 2.73 -1.26
CA GLY A 27 3.75 4.04 -1.48
C GLY A 27 2.83 5.21 -1.13
N LEU A 28 1.60 5.19 -1.64
CA LEU A 28 0.60 6.24 -1.36
C LEU A 28 0.17 6.23 0.11
N GLY A 29 -0.06 5.05 0.68
CA GLY A 29 -0.37 4.92 2.10
C GLY A 29 0.72 5.56 2.95
N ARG A 30 1.99 5.16 2.72
CA ARG A 30 3.13 5.72 3.45
C ARG A 30 3.24 7.24 3.28
N PHE A 31 3.14 7.75 2.06
CA PHE A 31 3.16 9.18 1.78
C PHE A 31 2.09 9.94 2.55
N VAL A 32 0.85 9.43 2.56
CA VAL A 32 -0.27 10.03 3.29
C VAL A 32 0.04 10.05 4.78
N PHE A 33 0.47 8.94 5.39
CA PHE A 33 0.74 8.88 6.83
C PHE A 33 1.91 9.73 7.29
N ASP A 34 2.99 9.78 6.51
CA ASP A 34 4.17 10.59 6.83
C ASP A 34 3.83 12.08 6.79
N ASN A 35 3.08 12.53 5.77
CA ASN A 35 2.67 13.93 5.66
C ASN A 35 1.52 14.31 6.60
N TYR A 36 0.64 13.37 6.95
CA TYR A 36 -0.48 13.63 7.86
C TYR A 36 -0.02 14.07 9.25
N LYS A 37 1.10 13.54 9.75
CA LYS A 37 1.65 13.88 11.07
C LYS A 37 2.29 15.27 11.10
N MET A 38 2.91 15.70 10.01
CA MET A 38 3.73 16.92 9.96
C MET A 38 3.00 18.15 9.41
N SER A 39 1.80 17.98 8.84
CA SER A 39 1.13 19.05 8.12
C SER A 39 0.06 19.79 8.94
N GLU A 40 -0.26 21.01 8.49
CA GLU A 40 -1.38 21.84 8.96
C GLU A 40 -2.73 21.14 8.79
N TRP A 41 -3.74 21.54 9.58
CA TRP A 41 -5.04 20.88 9.63
C TRP A 41 -5.76 20.81 8.26
N GLN A 42 -5.60 21.82 7.40
CA GLN A 42 -6.17 21.85 6.05
C GLN A 42 -5.60 20.74 5.17
N VAL A 43 -4.28 20.55 5.23
CA VAL A 43 -3.56 19.53 4.45
C VAL A 43 -3.91 18.14 4.97
N ARG A 44 -4.12 17.96 6.29
CA ARG A 44 -4.58 16.70 6.86
C ARG A 44 -5.94 16.28 6.30
N ILE A 45 -6.89 17.22 6.19
CA ILE A 45 -8.20 16.97 5.61
C ILE A 45 -8.07 16.62 4.13
N ALA A 46 -7.28 17.38 3.37
CA ALA A 46 -7.03 17.12 1.95
C ALA A 46 -6.39 15.74 1.72
N LEU A 47 -5.42 15.35 2.54
CA LEU A 47 -4.79 14.03 2.48
C LEU A 47 -5.77 12.90 2.80
N ALA A 48 -6.59 13.05 3.85
CA ALA A 48 -7.58 12.05 4.22
C ALA A 48 -8.65 11.90 3.13
N LEU A 49 -9.26 13.02 2.71
CA LEU A 49 -10.28 13.02 1.65
C LEU A 49 -9.72 12.54 0.31
N GLY A 50 -8.49 12.93 -0.04
CA GLY A 50 -7.82 12.48 -1.25
C GLY A 50 -7.55 10.97 -1.23
N PHE A 51 -7.07 10.43 -0.10
CA PHE A 51 -6.80 9.00 0.04
C PHE A 51 -8.09 8.16 -0.01
N PHE A 52 -9.14 8.56 0.71
CA PHE A 52 -10.43 7.87 0.66
C PHE A 52 -11.13 8.06 -0.70
N GLY A 53 -11.04 9.24 -1.30
CA GLY A 53 -11.55 9.49 -2.65
C GLY A 53 -10.86 8.60 -3.69
N LEU A 54 -9.55 8.40 -3.57
CA LEU A 54 -8.78 7.50 -4.41
C LEU A 54 -9.21 6.03 -4.19
N LEU A 55 -9.45 5.60 -2.94
CA LEU A 55 -10.01 4.27 -2.65
C LEU A 55 -11.38 4.07 -3.30
N VAL A 56 -12.29 5.04 -3.20
CA VAL A 56 -13.62 5.00 -3.83
C VAL A 56 -13.50 4.94 -5.35
N GLY A 57 -12.62 5.77 -5.93
CA GLY A 57 -12.33 5.74 -7.36
C GLY A 57 -11.79 4.38 -7.82
N LEU A 58 -10.87 3.78 -7.06
CA LEU A 58 -10.36 2.44 -7.35
C LEU A 58 -11.44 1.37 -7.28
N THR A 59 -12.37 1.46 -6.34
CA THR A 59 -13.49 0.50 -6.31
C THR A 59 -14.43 0.61 -7.52
N ALA A 60 -14.51 1.78 -8.17
CA ALA A 60 -15.33 1.98 -9.37
C ALA A 60 -14.62 1.54 -10.66
N TYR A 61 -13.29 1.71 -10.75
CA TYR A 61 -12.54 1.51 -12.01
C TYR A 61 -11.59 0.30 -12.00
N ALA A 62 -11.25 -0.25 -10.83
CA ALA A 62 -10.33 -1.37 -10.72
C ALA A 62 -11.07 -2.66 -10.34
N SER A 63 -10.52 -3.79 -10.78
CA SER A 63 -11.07 -5.10 -10.40
C SER A 63 -11.00 -5.30 -8.88
N PRO A 64 -11.91 -6.07 -8.28
CA PRO A 64 -11.93 -6.30 -6.83
C PRO A 64 -10.58 -6.78 -6.28
N GLY A 65 -9.87 -7.63 -7.02
CA GLY A 65 -8.53 -8.10 -6.65
C GLY A 65 -7.47 -7.01 -6.65
N SER A 66 -7.55 -6.04 -7.57
CA SER A 66 -6.63 -4.91 -7.64
C SER A 66 -6.87 -3.91 -6.49
N SER A 67 -8.14 -3.62 -6.21
CA SER A 67 -8.54 -2.73 -5.10
C SER A 67 -8.18 -3.34 -3.74
N GLY A 68 -8.34 -4.66 -3.59
CA GLY A 68 -7.86 -5.40 -2.43
C GLY A 68 -6.33 -5.35 -2.28
N ALA A 69 -5.58 -5.48 -3.37
CA ALA A 69 -4.12 -5.35 -3.36
C ALA A 69 -3.66 -3.97 -2.87
N PHE A 70 -4.34 -2.91 -3.34
CA PHE A 70 -4.09 -1.54 -2.89
C PHE A 70 -4.40 -1.35 -1.40
N ALA A 71 -5.53 -1.87 -0.93
CA ALA A 71 -5.91 -1.83 0.48
C ALA A 71 -4.91 -2.60 1.37
N LEU A 72 -4.42 -3.75 0.91
CA LEU A 72 -3.37 -4.51 1.60
C LEU A 72 -2.05 -3.74 1.64
N GLY A 73 -1.61 -3.18 0.50
CA GLY A 73 -0.39 -2.38 0.43
C GLY A 73 -0.42 -1.19 1.40
N SER A 74 -1.52 -0.44 1.40
CA SER A 74 -1.71 0.68 2.33
C SER A 74 -1.85 0.24 3.80
N GLY A 75 -2.46 -0.91 4.06
CA GLY A 75 -2.49 -1.53 5.39
C GLY A 75 -1.10 -1.93 5.91
N ILE A 76 -0.22 -2.45 5.04
CA ILE A 76 1.18 -2.72 5.37
C ILE A 76 1.91 -1.41 5.73
N ALA A 77 1.69 -0.33 4.98
CA ALA A 77 2.26 0.97 5.31
C ALA A 77 1.77 1.49 6.68
N LEU A 78 0.48 1.34 6.97
CA LEU A 78 -0.12 1.68 8.26
C LEU A 78 0.55 0.95 9.42
N THR A 79 0.64 -0.38 9.32
CA THR A 79 1.23 -1.21 10.38
C THR A 79 2.70 -0.86 10.59
N TYR A 80 3.46 -0.62 9.53
CA TYR A 80 4.87 -0.22 9.63
C TYR A 80 5.07 1.15 10.31
N VAL A 81 4.14 2.09 10.10
CA VAL A 81 4.17 3.42 10.74
C VAL A 81 3.68 3.37 12.19
N LEU A 82 2.81 2.42 12.54
CA LEU A 82 2.25 2.23 13.88
C LEU A 82 3.13 1.40 14.80
N ILE A 83 3.95 0.48 14.26
CA ILE A 83 4.93 -0.27 15.06
C ILE A 83 5.96 0.73 15.61
N PRO A 84 6.01 0.96 16.93
CA PRO A 84 7.01 1.84 17.52
C PRO A 84 8.39 1.22 17.31
N ARG A 85 9.32 1.99 16.73
CA ARG A 85 10.74 1.66 16.48
C ARG A 85 11.56 1.23 17.71
N LYS A 86 10.93 0.96 18.86
CA LYS A 86 11.61 0.58 20.10
C LYS A 86 12.26 -0.81 20.05
N ALA A 87 11.81 -1.71 19.18
CA ALA A 87 12.35 -3.08 19.09
C ALA A 87 13.55 -3.24 18.14
N ALA A 88 13.89 -2.25 17.32
CA ALA A 88 14.96 -2.38 16.33
C ALA A 88 16.36 -1.98 16.84
N ASN A 89 16.45 -1.34 18.01
CA ASN A 89 17.72 -0.84 18.56
C ASN A 89 18.27 -1.69 19.72
N GLU A 90 17.61 -2.78 20.11
CA GLU A 90 18.07 -3.63 21.23
C GLU A 90 18.82 -4.90 20.79
N GLU A 91 18.80 -5.27 19.49
CA GLU A 91 19.54 -6.43 18.98
C GLU A 91 20.89 -6.06 18.32
N GLU A 92 21.14 -4.79 17.99
CA GLU A 92 22.40 -4.33 17.37
C GLU A 92 23.46 -3.86 18.41
N ASN A 93 23.13 -3.89 19.71
CA ASN A 93 24.05 -3.46 20.78
C ASN A 93 24.29 -4.54 21.84
N LYS A 94 24.47 -5.80 21.42
CA LYS A 94 25.24 -6.76 22.21
C LYS A 94 26.71 -6.64 21.79
N PRO A 95 27.60 -6.11 22.65
CA PRO A 95 29.03 -6.23 22.38
C PRO A 95 29.37 -7.72 22.35
N ALA A 96 29.82 -8.19 21.20
CA ALA A 96 30.51 -9.45 21.10
C ALA A 96 31.93 -9.25 21.65
N GLY A 97 32.18 -9.77 22.86
CA GLY A 97 33.52 -9.88 23.43
C GLY A 97 33.89 -8.77 24.41
#